data_AF-A0A920W0J0-F1
#
_entry.id   AF-A0A920W0J0-F1
#
_cell.length_a   1.000
_cell.length_b   1.000
_cell.length_c   1.000
_cell.angle_alpha   90.00
_cell.angle_beta   90.00
_cell.angle_gamma   90.00
#
_symmetry.space_group_name_H-M   'P 1'
#
loop_
_entity.id
_entity.type
_entity.pdbx_description
1 polymer ?
#
loop_
_entity_poly.entity_id
_entity_poly.type
_entity_poly.pdbx_seq_one_letter_code
_entity_poly.pdbx_strand_id
1 'polypeptide(L)'
;MWAAKRFHSESLDWYRDETPLHEVTLPGFKIDKFLVTVRDYEIYRQVTGKAAPREHEMQDLINPGNPIVALPLGKGSTRLLPLG
;
A
#
# COMPACT_ATOMS: atom_id res chain seq x y z
N MET A 1 24.99 -7.80 -1.15
CA MET A 1 23.66 -7.15 -1.11
C MET A 1 22.75 -8.12 -0.38
N TRP A 2 22.27 -7.78 0.83
CA TRP A 2 21.57 -8.72 1.71
C TRP A 2 20.05 -8.53 1.54
N ALA A 3 19.42 -9.36 0.70
CA ALA A 3 17.98 -9.53 0.69
C ALA A 3 17.62 -10.53 1.80
N ALA A 4 16.75 -10.16 2.73
CA ALA A 4 16.23 -11.07 3.72
C ALA A 4 15.58 -12.27 3.00
N LYS A 5 16.04 -13.49 3.35
CA LYS A 5 15.77 -14.72 2.57
C LYS A 5 14.53 -15.48 3.05
N ARG A 6 14.02 -15.18 4.26
CA ARG A 6 12.95 -15.92 4.94
C ARG A 6 12.28 -15.00 5.94
N PHE A 7 10.96 -14.92 5.88
CA PHE A 7 10.13 -14.12 6.78
C PHE A 7 9.14 -15.01 7.52
N HIS A 8 8.80 -14.59 8.74
CA HIS A 8 7.75 -15.18 9.57
C HIS A 8 6.52 -14.29 9.48
N SER A 9 5.36 -14.87 9.20
CA SER A 9 4.08 -14.15 9.10
C SER A 9 3.08 -14.77 10.08
N GLU A 10 2.69 -14.02 11.10
CA GLU A 10 1.64 -14.37 12.06
C GLU A 10 1.00 -13.07 12.60
N SER A 11 -0.29 -13.08 12.96
CA SER A 11 -0.84 -12.22 14.01
C SER A 11 -1.38 -13.07 15.16
N LEU A 12 -1.33 -12.53 16.38
CA LEU A 12 -1.68 -13.25 17.60
C LEU A 12 -3.17 -13.67 17.63
N ASP A 13 -3.36 -14.99 17.53
CA ASP A 13 -4.45 -15.89 17.97
C ASP A 13 -5.92 -15.66 17.57
N TRP A 14 -6.35 -14.46 17.16
CA TRP A 14 -7.79 -14.22 16.97
C TRP A 14 -8.29 -14.27 15.51
N TYR A 15 -7.39 -14.26 14.52
CA TYR A 15 -7.73 -14.26 13.09
C TYR A 15 -7.32 -15.59 12.44
N ARG A 16 -8.33 -16.45 12.16
CA ARG A 16 -8.10 -17.80 11.59
C ARG A 16 -7.45 -17.76 10.20
N ASP A 17 -7.65 -16.70 9.45
CA ASP A 17 -7.13 -16.52 8.09
C ASP A 17 -5.62 -16.22 8.04
N GLU A 18 -5.00 -15.95 9.20
CA GLU A 18 -3.55 -15.74 9.32
C GLU A 18 -2.78 -17.01 9.72
N THR A 19 -3.47 -18.15 9.82
CA THR A 19 -2.90 -19.45 10.18
C THR A 19 -3.03 -20.46 9.02
N PRO A 20 -2.13 -21.46 8.92
CA PRO A 20 -1.00 -21.72 9.80
C PRO A 20 0.22 -20.86 9.46
N LEU A 21 1.13 -20.80 10.43
CA LEU A 21 2.47 -20.31 10.22
C LEU A 21 3.13 -21.05 9.04
N HIS A 22 3.73 -20.29 8.13
CA HIS A 22 4.46 -20.80 6.99
C HIS A 22 5.56 -19.83 6.58
N GLU A 23 6.42 -20.28 5.68
CA GLU A 23 7.60 -19.54 5.26
C GLU A 23 7.45 -19.03 3.84
N VAL A 24 7.87 -17.79 3.63
CA VAL A 24 7.87 -17.16 2.32
C VAL A 24 9.28 -16.72 1.93
N THR A 25 9.61 -16.94 0.65
CA THR A 25 10.84 -16.46 0.03
C THR A 25 10.47 -15.37 -0.97
N LEU A 26 11.03 -14.17 -0.79
CA LEU A 26 10.77 -13.02 -1.65
C LEU A 26 12.09 -12.56 -2.31
N PRO A 27 12.05 -12.07 -3.56
CA PRO A 27 13.19 -11.37 -4.14
C PRO A 27 13.45 -10.07 -3.36
N GLY A 28 14.60 -9.41 -3.59
CA GLY A 28 14.82 -8.07 -3.06
C GLY A 28 13.79 -7.08 -3.62
N PHE A 29 13.08 -6.38 -2.76
CA PHE A 29 12.12 -5.33 -3.13
C PHE A 29 12.32 -4.08 -2.28
N LYS A 30 11.71 -2.98 -2.71
CA LYS A 30 11.60 -1.74 -1.92
C LYS A 30 10.14 -1.50 -1.62
N ILE A 31 9.86 -1.03 -0.41
CA ILE A 31 8.55 -0.56 0.01
C ILE A 31 8.76 0.75 0.76
N ASP A 32 7.83 1.67 0.60
CA ASP A 32 7.90 2.94 1.31
C ASP A 32 7.68 2.75 2.80
N LYS A 33 8.35 3.60 3.59
CA LYS A 33 8.23 3.60 5.05
C LYS A 33 6.91 4.21 5.53
N PHE A 34 6.32 5.09 4.74
CA PHE A 34 5.11 5.84 5.07
C PHE A 34 4.01 5.53 4.06
N LEU A 35 2.76 5.65 4.51
CA LEU A 35 1.61 5.59 3.62
C LEU A 35 1.64 6.77 2.65
N VAL A 36 1.07 6.56 1.46
CA VAL A 36 0.84 7.63 0.48
C VAL A 36 -0.04 8.70 1.12
N THR A 37 0.38 9.95 1.05
CA THR A 37 -0.37 11.06 1.66
C THR A 37 -1.41 11.64 0.71
N VAL A 38 -2.35 12.42 1.25
CA VAL A 38 -3.28 13.23 0.45
C VAL A 38 -2.51 14.12 -0.53
N ARG A 39 -1.40 14.74 -0.10
CA ARG A 39 -0.55 15.57 -0.97
C ARG A 39 0.03 14.78 -2.14
N ASP A 40 0.55 13.59 -1.89
CA ASP A 40 1.14 12.75 -2.93
C ASP A 40 0.09 12.34 -3.97
N TYR A 41 -1.11 11.99 -3.50
CA TYR A 41 -2.22 11.63 -4.37
C TYR A 41 -2.72 12.82 -5.20
N GLU A 42 -2.73 14.04 -4.66
CA GLU A 42 -3.07 15.24 -5.42
C GLU A 42 -2.11 15.48 -6.60
N ILE A 43 -0.80 15.32 -6.37
CA ILE A 43 0.20 15.40 -7.46
C ILE A 43 -0.11 14.35 -8.53
N TYR A 44 -0.37 13.11 -8.12
CA TYR A 44 -0.75 12.03 -9.03
C TYR A 44 -2.02 12.37 -9.84
N ARG A 45 -3.06 12.92 -9.20
CA ARG A 45 -4.31 13.30 -9.87
C ARG A 45 -4.10 14.40 -10.91
N GLN A 46 -3.29 15.41 -10.59
CA GLN A 46 -2.98 16.51 -11.52
C GLN A 46 -2.32 16.00 -12.80
N VAL A 47 -1.46 15.00 -12.70
CA VAL A 47 -0.76 14.42 -13.85
C VAL A 47 -1.64 13.43 -14.63
N THR A 48 -2.47 12.66 -13.94
CA THR A 48 -3.23 11.55 -14.56
C THR A 48 -4.68 11.87 -14.90
N GLY A 49 -5.23 12.97 -14.38
CA GLY A 49 -6.64 13.32 -14.48
C GLY A 49 -7.56 12.41 -13.65
N LYS A 50 -7.03 11.62 -12.72
CA LYS A 50 -7.85 10.72 -11.88
C LYS A 50 -8.72 11.50 -10.88
N ALA A 51 -9.91 10.95 -10.64
CA ALA A 51 -10.86 11.52 -9.70
C ALA A 51 -10.38 11.40 -8.24
N ALA A 52 -10.89 12.29 -7.39
CA ALA A 52 -10.73 12.18 -5.95
C ALA A 52 -11.53 10.96 -5.43
N PRO A 53 -11.08 10.28 -4.36
CA PRO A 53 -11.94 9.34 -3.64
C PRO A 53 -13.13 10.08 -3.01
N ARG A 54 -14.19 9.35 -2.67
CA ARG A 54 -15.43 9.92 -2.15
C ARG A 54 -15.22 10.68 -0.84
N GLU A 55 -14.30 10.20 0.00
CA GLU A 55 -13.98 10.70 1.33
C GLU A 55 -13.07 11.95 1.26
N HIS A 56 -12.67 12.36 0.06
CA HIS A 56 -11.84 13.55 -0.19
C HIS A 56 -12.58 14.88 0.01
N GLU A 57 -13.83 14.83 0.46
CA GLU A 57 -14.64 16.01 0.85
C GLU A 57 -14.78 16.11 2.38
N MET A 58 -14.33 15.10 3.12
CA MET A 58 -14.40 15.07 4.58
C MET A 58 -13.20 15.84 5.15
N GLN A 59 -13.45 17.02 5.72
CA GLN A 59 -12.40 17.96 6.15
C GLN A 59 -11.38 17.32 7.11
N ASP A 60 -11.80 16.40 7.96
CA ASP A 60 -10.93 15.72 8.94
C ASP A 60 -9.91 14.76 8.28
N LEU A 61 -10.19 14.31 7.05
CA LEU A 61 -9.39 13.31 6.34
C LEU A 61 -8.46 13.91 5.28
N ILE A 62 -8.69 15.15 4.86
CA ILE A 62 -8.02 15.78 3.70
C ILE A 62 -6.81 16.63 4.07
N ASN A 63 -6.31 16.57 5.31
CA ASN A 63 -5.06 17.24 5.66
C ASN A 63 -3.93 16.69 4.77
N PRO A 64 -3.12 17.53 4.10
CA PRO A 64 -2.07 17.10 3.20
C PRO A 64 -1.09 16.05 3.75
N GLY A 65 -0.86 16.03 5.07
CA GLY A 65 0.02 15.05 5.73
C GLY A 65 -0.66 13.74 6.14
N ASN A 66 -1.99 13.65 6.06
CA ASN A 66 -2.71 12.43 6.38
C ASN A 66 -2.55 11.39 5.27
N PRO A 67 -2.66 10.09 5.59
CA PRO A 67 -2.79 9.05 4.58
C PRO A 67 -4.01 9.28 3.70
N ILE A 68 -3.86 9.08 2.39
CA ILE A 68 -5.02 9.00 1.50
C ILE A 68 -5.79 7.72 1.80
N VAL A 69 -7.13 7.83 1.90
CA VAL A 69 -8.02 6.72 2.23
C VAL A 69 -9.07 6.51 1.14
N ALA A 70 -9.75 5.36 1.21
CA ALA A 70 -10.91 5.02 0.38
C ALA A 70 -10.67 5.03 -1.14
N LEU A 71 -9.42 4.77 -1.54
CA LEU A 71 -9.11 4.46 -2.93
C LEU A 71 -9.59 3.04 -3.25
N PRO A 72 -10.48 2.86 -4.25
CA PRO A 72 -10.85 1.52 -4.68
C PRO A 72 -9.65 0.83 -5.31
N LEU A 73 -9.47 -0.45 -5.02
CA LEU A 73 -8.52 -1.26 -5.76
C LEU A 73 -8.97 -1.30 -7.22
N GLY A 74 -8.18 -0.67 -8.11
CA GLY A 74 -8.50 -0.64 -9.53
C GLY A 74 -8.47 -2.05 -10.13
N LYS A 75 -9.36 -2.33 -11.10
CA LYS A 75 -9.25 -3.50 -11.98
C LYS A 75 -7.99 -3.35 -12.84
N GLY A 76 -6.81 -3.73 -12.34
CA GLY A 76 -5.61 -3.87 -13.16
C GLY A 76 -4.25 -3.41 -12.60
N SER A 77 -4.11 -3.03 -11.34
CA SER A 77 -2.80 -2.62 -10.80
C SER A 77 -2.18 -3.69 -9.90
N THR A 78 -1.65 -4.74 -10.51
CA THR A 78 -0.69 -5.63 -9.85
C THR A 78 0.35 -6.05 -10.88
N ARG A 79 1.17 -5.10 -11.33
CA ARG A 79 2.49 -5.42 -11.86
C ARG A 79 3.51 -4.91 -10.85
N LEU A 80 3.98 -5.82 -10.00
CA LEU A 80 5.31 -5.68 -9.43
C LEU A 80 6.26 -5.65 -10.63
N LEU A 81 6.88 -4.49 -10.90
CA LEU A 81 7.86 -4.38 -11.96
C LEU A 81 9.08 -5.22 -11.55
N PRO A 82 9.47 -6.26 -12.31
CA PRO A 82 10.74 -6.91 -12.08
C PRO A 82 11.86 -5.90 -12.41
N LEU A 83 12.85 -5.80 -11.53
CA LEU A 83 14.07 -5.06 -11.81
C LEU A 83 14.85 -5.84 -12.87
N GLY A 84 15.16 -5.18 -13.99
CA GLY A 84 16.08 -5.66 -15.01
C GLY A 84 17.54 -5.56 -14.59
#